data_AF-A0A2E1Z8N2-F1
#
_entry.id   AF-A0A2E1Z8N2-F1
#
_cell.length_a   1.000
_cell.length_b   1.000
_cell.length_c   1.000
_cell.angle_alpha   90.00
_cell.angle_beta   90.00
_cell.angle_gamma   90.00
#
_symmetry.space_group_name_H-M   'P 1'
#
loop_
_entity.id
_entity.type
_entity.pdbx_description
1 polymer ?
#
loop_
_entity_poly.entity_id
_entity_poly.type
_entity_poly.pdbx_seq_one_letter_code
_entity_poly.pdbx_strand_id
1 'polypeptide(L)' 'MSKPATKTVNCPSCQKEVAWLEENKYRPFCSKRCKLIDFGDWAAEKHIIPGKRVSTEDDENQETLQ' A
#
# COMPACT_ATOMS: atom_id res chain seq x y z
N MET A 1 -22.17 20.29 22.48
CA MET A 1 -22.10 19.12 21.57
C MET A 1 -20.79 19.21 20.80
N SER A 2 -19.82 18.35 21.12
CA SER A 2 -18.51 18.36 20.46
C SER A 2 -18.60 17.58 19.14
N LYS A 3 -18.21 18.21 18.03
CA LYS A 3 -18.17 17.59 16.70
C LYS A 3 -17.14 16.43 16.70
N PRO A 4 -17.45 15.25 16.13
CA PRO A 4 -16.47 14.17 16.04
C PRO A 4 -15.29 14.62 15.18
N ALA A 5 -14.08 14.43 15.70
CA ALA A 5 -12.86 14.76 14.99
C ALA A 5 -12.69 13.81 13.79
N THR A 6 -12.59 14.39 12.59
CA THR A 6 -12.33 13.62 11.36
C THR A 6 -10.87 13.14 11.38
N LYS A 7 -10.64 11.85 11.13
CA LYS A 7 -9.29 11.29 11.00
C LYS A 7 -8.57 11.93 9.82
N THR A 8 -7.31 12.32 9.98
CA THR A 8 -6.45 12.83 8.90
C THR A 8 -5.26 11.90 8.72
N VAL A 9 -4.84 11.67 7.48
CA VAL A 9 -3.69 10.82 7.11
C VAL A 9 -2.82 11.53 6.07
N ASN A 10 -1.55 11.13 5.93
CA ASN A 10 -0.68 11.66 4.88
C ASN A 10 -0.86 10.87 3.58
N CYS A 11 -0.96 11.57 2.45
CA CYS A 11 -0.96 10.98 1.13
C CYS A 11 0.39 10.27 0.89
N PRO A 12 0.42 8.95 0.61
CA PRO A 12 1.68 8.21 0.45
C PRO A 12 2.60 8.78 -0.64
N SER A 13 2.03 9.27 -1.74
CA SER A 13 2.80 9.70 -2.92
C SER A 13 3.37 11.13 -2.81
N CYS A 14 2.76 12.01 -2.01
CA CYS A 14 3.16 13.43 -1.95
C CYS A 14 3.14 14.06 -0.57
N GLN A 15 2.81 13.28 0.47
CA GLN A 15 2.79 13.66 1.88
C GLN A 15 1.81 14.77 2.27
N LYS A 16 0.92 15.19 1.37
CA LYS A 16 -0.18 16.12 1.71
C LYS A 16 -1.14 15.47 2.72
N GLU A 17 -1.56 16.22 3.74
CA GLU A 17 -2.61 15.81 4.67
C GLU A 17 -3.98 15.63 3.98
N VAL A 18 -4.67 14.53 4.30
CA VAL A 18 -5.94 14.13 3.72
C VAL A 18 -6.92 13.76 4.83
N ALA A 19 -8.03 14.49 4.91
CA ALA A 19 -9.14 14.13 5.79
C ALA A 19 -9.83 12.85 5.29
N TRP A 20 -10.17 11.95 6.21
CA TRP A 20 -10.82 10.67 5.95
C TRP A 20 -12.33 10.86 5.77
N LEU A 21 -12.70 11.54 4.68
CA LEU A 21 -14.07 11.93 4.32
C LEU A 21 -14.53 11.20 3.07
N GLU A 22 -15.78 10.72 3.03
CA GLU A 22 -16.36 9.92 1.93
C GLU A 22 -16.22 10.57 0.56
N GLU A 23 -16.31 11.89 0.50
CA GLU A 23 -16.19 12.73 -0.69
C GLU A 23 -14.85 12.52 -1.41
N ASN A 24 -13.77 12.24 -0.68
CA ASN A 24 -12.49 11.90 -1.31
C ASN A 24 -12.48 10.44 -1.77
N LYS A 25 -12.94 10.16 -2.99
CA LYS A 25 -12.98 8.80 -3.56
C LYS A 25 -11.60 8.12 -3.75
N TYR A 26 -10.50 8.83 -3.47
CA TYR A 26 -9.14 8.36 -3.68
C TYR A 26 -8.35 8.12 -2.38
N ARG A 27 -8.99 8.15 -1.20
CA ARG A 27 -8.33 7.82 0.07
C ARG A 27 -7.53 6.51 -0.04
N PRO A 28 -6.29 6.43 0.49
CA PRO A 28 -5.60 7.43 1.32
C PRO A 28 -4.91 8.55 0.53
N PHE A 29 -5.01 8.58 -0.79
CA PHE A 29 -4.36 9.58 -1.65
C PHE A 29 -5.14 10.91 -1.68
N CYS A 30 -4.43 12.01 -1.91
CA CYS A 30 -5.07 13.33 -2.03
C CYS A 30 -5.78 13.56 -3.39
N SER A 31 -5.52 12.71 -4.40
CA SER A 31 -6.13 12.81 -5.73
C SER A 31 -5.94 11.54 -6.56
N LYS A 32 -6.69 11.43 -7.67
CA LYS A 32 -6.52 10.38 -8.69
C LYS A 32 -5.08 10.29 -9.19
N ARG A 33 -4.41 11.43 -9.39
CA ARG A 33 -3.02 11.49 -9.87
C ARG A 33 -2.08 10.77 -8.91
N CYS A 34 -2.17 11.03 -7.60
CA CYS A 34 -1.28 10.39 -6.63
C CYS A 34 -1.53 8.88 -6.57
N LYS A 35 -2.79 8.43 -6.61
CA LYS A 35 -3.12 6.99 -6.73
C LYS A 35 -2.45 6.33 -7.94
N LEU A 36 -2.44 7.00 -9.10
CA LEU A 36 -1.83 6.47 -10.32
C LEU A 36 -0.29 6.47 -10.27
N ILE A 37 0.32 7.47 -9.62
CA ILE A 37 1.77 7.49 -9.39
C ILE A 37 2.19 6.30 -8.54
N ASP A 38 1.51 6.09 -7.42
CA ASP A 38 1.77 4.95 -6.53
C ASP A 38 1.67 3.62 -7.27
N PHE A 39 0.58 3.42 -8.03
CA PHE A 39 0.42 2.26 -8.90
C PHE A 39 1.56 2.12 -9.92
N GLY A 40 1.99 3.21 -10.54
CA GLY A 40 3.10 3.21 -11.50
C GLY A 40 4.44 2.86 -10.86
N ASP A 41 4.69 3.30 -9.63
CA ASP A 41 5.92 2.98 -8.89
C ASP A 41 5.96 1.50 -8.48
N TRP A 42 4.82 0.89 -8.16
CA TRP A 42 4.70 -0.56 -8.00
C TRP A 42 4.94 -1.32 -9.31
N ALA A 43 4.32 -0.87 -10.41
CA ALA A 43 4.50 -1.49 -11.72
C ALA A 43 5.94 -1.38 -12.23
N ALA A 44 6.68 -0.35 -11.80
CA ALA A 44 8.09 -0.12 -12.14
C ALA A 44 9.06 -0.69 -11.09
N GLU A 45 8.60 -1.56 -10.19
CA GLU A 45 9.43 -2.23 -9.17
C GLU A 45 10.19 -1.29 -8.23
N LYS A 46 9.74 -0.04 -8.07
CA LYS A 46 10.37 0.92 -7.15
C LYS A 46 10.01 0.66 -5.70
N HIS A 47 8.87 0.01 -5.47
CA HIS A 47 8.47 -0.47 -4.16
C HIS A 47 8.87 -1.94 -4.01
N ILE A 48 9.85 -2.18 -3.14
CA ILE A 48 10.39 -3.51 -2.86
C ILE A 48 10.13 -3.84 -1.40
N ILE A 49 9.52 -5.00 -1.15
CA ILE A 49 9.41 -5.55 0.20
C ILE A 49 10.66 -6.41 0.43
N PRO A 50 11.52 -6.06 1.39
CA PRO A 50 12.71 -6.86 1.66
C PRO A 50 12.30 -8.25 2.17
N GLY A 51 12.63 -9.29 1.41
CA GLY A 51 12.45 -10.68 1.80
C GLY A 51 13.71 -11.26 2.46
N LYS A 52 13.53 -12.31 3.28
CA LYS A 52 14.63 -13.23 3.58
C LYS A 52 14.94 -14.01 2.30
N ARG A 53 16.21 -14.31 2.05
CA ARG A 53 16.59 -15.20 0.93
C ARG A 53 15.89 -16.54 1.15
N VAL A 54 15.05 -16.94 0.20
CA VAL A 54 14.51 -18.31 0.16
C VAL A 54 15.61 -19.16 -0.46
N SER A 55 16.17 -20.09 0.30
CA SER A 55 17.02 -21.15 -0.24
C SER A 55 16.13 -22.05 -1.10
N THR A 56 16.49 -22.26 -2.36
CA THR A 56 15.75 -23.11 -3.31
C THR A 56 15.93 -24.61 -3.03
N GLU A 57 16.25 -24.99 -1.79
CA GLU A 57 16.50 -26.37 -1.37
C GLU A 57 15.20 -27.08 -0.90
N ASP A 58 14.08 -26.35 -0.84
CA ASP A 58 12.78 -26.88 -0.40
C ASP A 58 11.81 -27.23 -1.56
N ASP A 59 12.26 -27.19 -2.83
CA ASP A 59 11.43 -27.58 -4.00
C ASP A 59 11.55 -29.09 -4.35
N GLU A 60 12.36 -29.87 -3.62
CA GLU A 60 12.53 -31.32 -3.84
C GLU A 60 11.96 -32.21 -2.70
N ASN A 61 11.21 -31.67 -1.72
CA ASN A 61 10.68 -32.49 -0.62
C ASN A 61 9.20 -32.25 -0.29
N GLN A 62 8.34 -32.20 -1.32
CA GLN A 62 6.99 -32.75 -1.21
C GLN A 62 7.05 -34.27 -1.53
N GLU A 63 7.61 -35.10 -0.65
CA GLU A 63 7.33 -36.53 -0.71
C GLU A 63 6.78 -37.04 0.62
N THR A 64 5.54 -37.54 0.55
CA THR A 64 4.78 -38.39 1.51
C THR A 64 4.13 -37.76 2.75
N LEU A 65 2.82 -37.49 2.63
CA LEU A 65 1.81 -37.82 3.67
C LEU A 65 0.53 -38.34 2.97
N GLN A 66 0.51 -39.67 2.79
CA GLN A 66 -0.58 -40.60 2.42
C GLN A 66 -1.49 -40.33 1.21
#